data_AF-A0AAU8LMB1-F1
#
_entry.id   AF-A0AAU8LMB1-F1
#
_cell.length_a   1.000
_cell.length_b   1.000
_cell.length_c   1.000
_cell.angle_alpha   90.00
_cell.angle_beta   90.00
_cell.angle_gamma   90.00
#
_symmetry.space_group_name_H-M   'P 1'
#
loop_
_entity.id
_entity.type
_entity.pdbx_description
1 polymer ?
#
loop_
_entity_poly.entity_id
_entity_poly.type
_entity_poly.pdbx_seq_one_letter_code
_entity_poly.pdbx_strand_id
1 'polypeptide(L)' 'MTTLKYMLGMLAVAVVCAYFYNMLEKHLGDTWLTVGIFAIVLISLRVGLYFYRKSKGIKDMWPND' A
#
# COMPACT_ATOMS: atom_id res chain seq x y z
N MET A 1 21.38 -6.76 -8.28
CA MET A 1 20.23 -7.58 -8.74
C MET A 1 19.04 -7.56 -7.78
N THR A 2 19.21 -7.13 -6.52
CA THR A 2 18.13 -6.94 -5.53
C THR A 2 17.29 -5.69 -5.81
N THR A 3 17.91 -4.56 -6.18
CA THR A 3 17.25 -3.27 -6.43
C THR A 3 16.14 -3.33 -7.48
N LEU A 4 16.36 -4.09 -8.55
CA LEU A 4 15.43 -4.21 -9.68
C LEU A 4 14.15 -4.98 -9.29
N LYS A 5 14.28 -5.98 -8.42
CA LYS A 5 13.14 -6.71 -7.84
C LYS A 5 12.32 -5.82 -6.91
N TYR A 6 12.98 -4.99 -6.09
CA TYR A 6 12.29 -4.00 -5.24
C TYR A 6 11.58 -2.92 -6.06
N MET A 7 12.19 -2.44 -7.13
CA MET A 7 11.56 -1.47 -8.04
C MET A 7 10.34 -2.08 -8.73
N LEU A 8 10.43 -3.30 -9.25
CA LEU A 8 9.28 -4.02 -9.84
C LEU A 8 8.14 -4.23 -8.83
N GLY A 9 8.48 -4.57 -7.58
CA GLY A 9 7.49 -4.68 -6.51
C GLY A 9 6.80 -3.35 -6.20
N MET A 10 7.56 -2.26 -6.11
CA MET A 10 6.98 -0.92 -5.92
C MET A 10 6.12 -0.48 -7.11
N LEU A 11 6.53 -0.80 -8.33
CA LEU A 11 5.76 -0.52 -9.55
C LEU A 11 4.43 -1.28 -9.55
N ALA A 12 4.44 -2.57 -9.21
CA ALA A 12 3.22 -3.36 -9.11
C ALA A 12 2.23 -2.79 -8.09
N VAL A 13 2.71 -2.35 -6.92
CA VAL A 13 1.89 -1.70 -5.90
C VAL A 13 1.34 -0.36 -6.40
N ALA A 14 2.16 0.43 -7.10
CA ALA A 14 1.74 1.71 -7.67
C ALA A 14 0.65 1.54 -8.75
N VAL A 15 0.77 0.53 -9.62
CA VAL A 15 -0.23 0.21 -10.66
C VAL A 15 -1.57 -0.18 -10.02
N VAL A 16 -1.54 -1.04 -8.99
CA VAL A 16 -2.76 -1.44 -8.27
C VAL A 16 -3.42 -0.22 -7.60
N CYS A 17 -2.62 0.65 -6.97
CA CYS A 17 -3.12 1.88 -6.36
C CYS A 17 -3.75 2.83 -7.38
N ALA A 18 -3.10 3.04 -8.52
CA ALA A 18 -3.61 3.90 -9.59
C ALA A 18 -4.90 3.35 -10.20
N TYR A 19 -4.99 2.03 -10.40
CA TYR A 19 -6.21 1.37 -10.87
C TYR A 19 -7.36 1.53 -9.86
N PHE A 20 -7.07 1.35 -8.58
CA PHE A 20 -8.06 1.50 -7.51
C PHE A 20 -8.58 2.93 -7.42
N TYR A 21 -7.69 3.93 -7.54
CA TYR A 21 -8.07 5.34 -7.59
C TYR A 21 -8.99 5.65 -8.78
N ASN A 22 -8.62 5.20 -10.00
CA ASN A 22 -9.45 5.38 -11.19
C ASN A 22 -10.84 4.70 -11.06
N MET A 23 -10.90 3.52 -10.43
CA MET A 23 -12.18 2.85 -10.19
C MET A 23 -13.05 3.65 -9.21
N LEU A 24 -12.44 4.22 -8.16
CA LEU A 24 -13.11 5.08 -7.19
C LEU A 24 -13.62 6.36 -7.85
N GLU A 25 -12.78 7.02 -8.64
CA GLU A 25 -13.13 8.23 -9.40
C GLU A 25 -14.31 7.97 -10.34
N LYS A 26 -14.34 6.81 -10.99
CA LYS A 26 -15.45 6.43 -11.87
C LYS A 26 -16.78 6.17 -11.13
N HIS A 27 -16.74 5.75 -9.86
CA HIS A 27 -17.95 5.45 -9.08
C HIS A 27 -18.45 6.63 -8.24
N LEU A 28 -17.54 7.43 -7.68
CA LEU A 28 -17.85 8.53 -6.77
C LEU A 28 -17.75 9.91 -7.44
N GLY A 29 -17.21 9.98 -8.65
CA GLY A 29 -16.92 11.23 -9.35
C GLY A 29 -15.64 11.89 -8.85
N ASP A 30 -15.22 12.94 -9.58
CA ASP A 30 -14.01 13.71 -9.30
C ASP A 30 -14.23 14.66 -8.11
N THR A 31 -14.29 14.08 -6.91
CA THR A 31 -14.62 14.77 -5.66
C THR A 31 -13.52 14.53 -4.64
N TRP A 32 -13.29 15.49 -3.73
CA TRP A 32 -12.35 15.34 -2.61
C TRP A 32 -12.59 14.09 -1.72
N LEU A 33 -13.77 13.46 -1.82
CA LEU A 33 -14.11 12.20 -1.18
C LEU A 33 -13.33 11.00 -1.72
N THR A 34 -13.04 10.92 -3.02
CA THR A 34 -12.26 9.81 -3.60
C THR A 34 -10.83 9.81 -3.07
N VAL A 35 -10.23 11.01 -2.96
CA VAL A 35 -8.92 11.21 -2.32
C VAL A 35 -8.96 10.78 -0.85
N GLY A 36 -10.00 11.17 -0.10
CA GLY A 36 -10.17 10.80 1.30
C GLY A 36 -10.29 9.29 1.52
N ILE A 37 -11.14 8.62 0.73
CA ILE A 37 -11.32 7.16 0.81
C ILE A 37 -10.03 6.43 0.41
N PHE A 38 -9.36 6.90 -0.64
CA PHE A 38 -8.08 6.34 -1.07
C PHE A 38 -7.01 6.45 0.04
N ALA A 39 -6.93 7.60 0.72
CA ALA A 39 -6.02 7.78 1.85
C ALA A 39 -6.34 6.83 3.02
N ILE A 40 -7.62 6.64 3.36
CA ILE A 40 -8.06 5.69 4.40
C ILE A 40 -7.66 4.26 4.03
N VAL A 41 -7.83 3.87 2.77
CA VAL A 41 -7.42 2.54 2.28
C VAL A 41 -5.92 2.34 2.43
N LEU A 42 -5.08 3.32 2.06
CA LEU A 42 -3.63 3.23 2.26
C LEU A 42 -3.24 3.12 3.74
N ILE A 43 -3.89 3.88 4.62
CA ILE A 43 -3.66 3.81 6.07
C ILE A 43 -4.05 2.43 6.60
N SER A 44 -5.23 1.93 6.24
CA SER A 44 -5.71 0.61 6.67
C SER A 44 -4.81 -0.52 6.14
N LEU A 45 -4.31 -0.43 4.91
CA LEU A 45 -3.32 -1.36 4.37
C LEU A 45 -2.04 -1.35 5.21
N ARG A 46 -1.55 -0.17 5.59
CA ARG A 46 -0.33 -0.04 6.40
C ARG A 46 -0.52 -0.61 7.80
N VAL A 47 -1.66 -0.33 8.43
CA VAL A 47 -2.03 -0.88 9.74
C VAL A 47 -2.21 -2.40 9.65
N GLY A 48 -2.86 -2.89 8.59
CA GLY A 48 -3.04 -4.32 8.33
C GLY A 48 -1.72 -5.05 8.13
N LEU A 49 -0.78 -4.47 7.38
CA LEU A 49 0.59 -4.98 7.25
C LEU A 49 1.36 -4.99 8.57
N TYR A 50 1.14 -3.99 9.43
CA TYR A 50 1.73 -3.93 10.76
C TYR A 50 1.19 -5.04 11.67
N PHE A 51 -0.14 -5.23 11.68
CA PHE A 51 -0.79 -6.32 12.39
C PHE A 51 -0.40 -7.70 11.84
N TYR A 52 -0.29 -7.85 10.52
CA TYR A 52 0.15 -9.08 9.88
C TYR A 52 1.58 -9.44 10.31
N ARG A 53 2.50 -8.47 10.31
CA ARG A 53 3.86 -8.67 10.82
C ARG A 53 3.89 -9.03 12.30
N LYS A 54 3.07 -8.36 13.12
CA LYS A 54 2.93 -8.66 14.55
C LYS A 54 2.42 -10.09 14.77
N SER A 55 1.43 -10.53 13.99
CA SER A 55 0.85 -11.87 14.06
C SER A 55 1.84 -12.96 13.61
N LYS A 56 2.65 -12.69 12.58
CA LYS A 56 3.68 -13.61 12.11
C LYS A 56 4.98 -13.60 12.92
N GLY A 57 5.10 -12.76 13.95
CA GLY A 57 6.28 -12.71 14.81
C GLY A 57 7.57 -12.27 14.10
N ILE A 58 7.47 -11.67 12.91
CA ILE A 58 8.61 -11.14 12.16
C ILE A 58 9.03 -9.85 12.87
N LYS A 59 9.92 -9.99 13.85
CA LYS A 59 10.67 -8.86 14.42
C LYS A 59 11.56 -8.32 13.31
N ASP A 60 11.53 -7.01 13.08
CA ASP A 60 12.52 -6.35 12.24
C ASP A 60 13.89 -6.67 12.85
N MET A 61 14.64 -7.57 12.22
CA MET A 61 16.02 -7.84 12.60
C MET A 61 16.79 -6.59 12.18
N TRP A 62 17.04 -5.71 13.15
CA TRP A 62 17.98 -4.62 12.99
C TRP A 62 19.33 -5.24 12.60
N PRO A 63 20.05 -4.71 11.60
CA PRO A 63 21.33 -5.28 11.15
C PRO A 63 22.49 -5.06 12.14
N ASN A 64 22.22 -4.93 13.44
CA ASN A 64 23.20 -4.69 14.51
C ASN A 64 22.99 -5.65 15.71
N ASP A 65 22.84 -6.95 15.44
CA ASP A 65 23.12 -8.01 16.43
C ASP A 65 24.20 -8.94 15.84
#